data_AF-A0A067HA43-F1
#
_entry.id   AF-A0A067HA43-F1
#
_cell.length_a   1.000
_cell.length_b   1.000
_cell.length_c   1.000
_cell.angle_alpha   90.00
_cell.angle_beta   90.00
_cell.angle_gamma   90.00
#
_symmetry.space_group_name_H-M   'P 1'
#
loop_
_entity.id
_entity.type
_entity.pdbx_description
1 polymer ?
#
loop_
_entity_poly.entity_id
_entity_poly.type
_entity_poly.pdbx_seq_one_letter_code
_entity_poly.pdbx_strand_id
1 'polypeptide(L)'
;MKASLKGRYETDKDRGVAAATVAFNAGDVKLRASLTDATVVNGPSLNGLALAVEKPGFFIVDYNVPKKDFRFQFMNSVRVADKPLNLTYIHGRGDNRTILEGTLVFDSANKVSANHVLGSGNCKLKYTYVHGGLTTFEQ
;
A
#
# COMPACT_ATOMS: atom_id res chain seq x y z
N MET A 1 -11.09 14.77 17.33
CA MET A 1 -11.24 13.53 16.53
C MET A 1 -11.74 13.92 15.14
N LYS A 2 -11.20 13.35 14.06
CA LYS A 2 -11.58 13.69 12.67
C LYS A 2 -12.06 12.46 11.91
N ALA A 3 -13.29 12.50 11.41
CA ALA A 3 -13.88 11.48 10.56
C ALA A 3 -14.12 12.04 9.15
N SER A 4 -14.01 11.19 8.13
CA SER A 4 -14.32 11.54 6.74
C SER A 4 -15.18 10.46 6.11
N LEU A 5 -16.22 10.89 5.40
CA LEU A 5 -17.08 10.03 4.58
C LEU A 5 -16.90 10.45 3.12
N LYS A 6 -16.58 9.49 2.25
CA LYS A 6 -16.49 9.68 0.81
C LYS A 6 -17.44 8.71 0.12
N GLY A 7 -18.38 9.23 -0.66
CA GLY A 7 -19.25 8.46 -1.53
C GLY A 7 -18.93 8.72 -3.00
N ARG A 8 -19.04 7.70 -3.84
CA ARG A 8 -19.03 7.82 -5.30
C ARG A 8 -20.17 6.98 -5.85
N TYR A 9 -20.89 7.53 -6.82
CA TYR A 9 -21.97 6.83 -7.51
C TYR A 9 -21.83 7.08 -9.00
N GLU A 10 -21.75 6.00 -9.77
CA GLU A 10 -21.67 6.04 -11.23
C GLU A 10 -22.81 5.21 -11.80
N THR A 11 -23.63 5.85 -12.63
CA THR A 11 -24.67 5.20 -13.42
C THR A 11 -24.13 4.93 -14.81
N ASP A 12 -23.78 3.67 -15.08
CA ASP A 12 -23.69 3.19 -16.45
C ASP A 12 -25.00 2.47 -16.83
N LYS A 13 -25.30 2.44 -18.13
CA LYS A 13 -26.62 2.15 -18.71
C LYS A 13 -27.24 0.81 -18.28
N ASP A 14 -26.42 -0.12 -17.75
CA ASP A 14 -26.84 -1.44 -17.29
C ASP A 14 -26.49 -1.78 -15.82
N ARG A 15 -25.63 -1.03 -15.11
CA ARG A 15 -25.29 -1.25 -13.69
C ARG A 15 -24.85 0.03 -12.99
N GLY A 16 -25.56 0.41 -11.92
CA GLY A 16 -25.13 1.49 -11.02
C GLY A 16 -24.09 1.01 -10.03
N VAL A 17 -22.86 1.53 -10.09
CA VAL A 17 -21.79 1.19 -9.16
C VAL A 17 -21.74 2.25 -8.05
N ALA A 18 -22.05 1.82 -6.83
CA ALA A 18 -21.94 2.65 -5.63
C ALA A 18 -20.69 2.25 -4.82
N ALA A 19 -19.92 3.24 -4.38
CA ALA A 19 -18.80 3.07 -3.46
C ALA A 19 -18.93 4.04 -2.28
N ALA A 20 -18.70 3.53 -1.08
CA ALA A 20 -18.68 4.30 0.15
C ALA A 20 -17.38 4.02 0.92
N THR A 21 -16.74 5.05 1.46
CA THR A 21 -15.56 4.92 2.32
C THR A 21 -15.74 5.79 3.55
N VAL A 22 -15.66 5.17 4.71
CA VAL A 22 -15.61 5.83 6.01
C VAL A 22 -14.18 5.73 6.50
N ALA A 23 -13.60 6.84 6.93
CA ALA A 23 -12.32 6.83 7.62
C ALA A 23 -12.39 7.61 8.93
N PHE A 24 -11.75 7.08 9.95
CA PHE A 24 -11.69 7.63 11.30
C PHE A 24 -10.23 7.76 11.72
N ASN A 25 -9.83 8.94 12.15
CA ASN A 25 -8.48 9.19 12.67
C ASN A 25 -8.52 9.18 14.21
N ALA A 26 -7.80 8.22 14.80
CA ALA A 26 -7.62 8.03 16.23
C ALA A 26 -6.14 8.28 16.58
N GLY A 27 -5.79 9.54 16.85
CA GLY A 27 -4.40 9.94 17.09
C GLY A 27 -3.54 9.71 15.84
N ASP A 28 -2.50 8.89 15.96
CA ASP A 28 -1.60 8.53 14.86
C ASP A 28 -2.14 7.44 13.93
N VAL A 29 -3.25 6.79 14.30
CA VAL A 29 -3.80 5.65 13.56
C VAL A 29 -5.05 6.09 12.83
N LYS A 30 -5.16 5.71 11.56
CA LYS A 30 -6.34 5.90 10.72
C LYS A 30 -6.97 4.56 10.42
N LEU A 31 -8.22 4.42 10.84
CA LEU A 31 -9.08 3.29 10.48
C LEU A 31 -9.88 3.69 9.24
N ARG A 32 -9.98 2.80 8.27
CA ARG A 32 -10.76 2.99 7.05
C ARG A 32 -11.61 1.75 6.79
N ALA A 33 -12.88 1.95 6.50
CA ALA A 33 -13.77 0.93 5.98
C ALA A 33 -14.26 1.41 4.61
N SER A 34 -14.11 0.60 3.58
CA SER A 34 -14.60 0.89 2.23
C SER A 34 -15.49 -0.23 1.73
N LEU A 35 -16.55 0.12 1.04
CA LEU A 35 -17.47 -0.77 0.36
C LEU A 35 -17.54 -0.33 -1.10
N THR A 36 -17.44 -1.28 -2.03
CA THR A 36 -17.49 -1.02 -3.47
C THR A 36 -18.47 -1.99 -4.11
N ASP A 37 -19.25 -1.52 -5.08
CA ASP A 37 -20.28 -2.33 -5.75
C ASP A 37 -21.44 -2.72 -4.81
N ALA A 38 -21.91 -1.73 -4.04
CA ALA A 38 -23.13 -1.90 -3.24
C ALA A 38 -24.34 -1.89 -4.18
N THR A 39 -24.81 -3.07 -4.57
CA THR A 39 -26.06 -3.21 -5.31
C THR A 39 -27.21 -3.48 -4.33
N VAL A 40 -28.32 -2.76 -4.49
CA VAL A 40 -29.55 -2.91 -3.69
C VAL A 40 -30.59 -3.77 -4.45
N VAL A 41 -30.20 -4.33 -5.60
CA VAL A 41 -31.09 -5.16 -6.41
C VAL A 41 -31.15 -6.56 -5.79
N ASN A 42 -32.33 -6.96 -5.30
CA ASN A 42 -32.61 -8.21 -4.57
C ASN A 42 -32.03 -8.34 -3.14
N GLY A 43 -31.66 -7.22 -2.51
CA GLY A 43 -31.18 -7.18 -1.12
C GLY A 43 -29.79 -6.56 -0.99
N PRO A 44 -29.35 -6.20 0.23
CA PRO A 44 -28.03 -5.62 0.43
C PRO A 44 -26.94 -6.65 0.15
N SER A 45 -26.28 -6.55 -1.00
CA SER A 45 -25.04 -7.30 -1.25
C SER A 45 -23.84 -6.45 -0.82
N LEU A 46 -23.09 -6.94 0.18
CA LEU A 46 -21.86 -6.31 0.66
C LEU A 46 -20.66 -6.78 -0.18
N ASN A 47 -20.69 -6.51 -1.47
CA ASN A 47 -19.54 -6.78 -2.32
C ASN A 47 -18.41 -5.79 -2.00
N GLY A 48 -17.17 -6.26 -2.13
CA GLY A 48 -15.98 -5.41 -2.01
C GLY A 48 -15.73 -4.73 -0.65
N LEU A 49 -16.33 -5.20 0.45
CA LEU A 49 -16.02 -4.67 1.78
C LEU A 49 -14.53 -4.89 2.12
N ALA A 50 -13.83 -3.79 2.43
CA ALA A 50 -12.46 -3.81 2.88
C ALA A 50 -12.28 -2.95 4.13
N LEU A 51 -11.51 -3.46 5.08
CA LEU A 51 -11.15 -2.78 6.31
C LEU A 51 -9.65 -2.52 6.29
N ALA A 52 -9.22 -1.33 6.68
CA ALA A 52 -7.82 -0.96 6.73
C ALA A 52 -7.49 -0.21 8.01
N VAL A 53 -6.32 -0.49 8.57
CA VAL A 53 -5.74 0.23 9.69
C VAL A 53 -4.36 0.68 9.27
N GLU A 54 -4.13 1.98 9.20
CA GLU A 54 -2.86 2.55 8.80
C GLU A 54 -2.32 3.51 9.87
N LYS A 55 -1.03 3.39 10.18
CA LYS A 55 -0.26 4.44 10.84
C LYS A 55 0.70 5.00 9.79
N PRO A 56 0.50 6.24 9.31
CA PRO A 56 1.33 6.83 8.26
C PRO A 56 2.82 6.73 8.58
N GLY A 57 3.59 6.14 7.66
CA GLY A 57 5.03 5.95 7.81
C GLY A 57 5.48 4.75 8.66
N PHE A 58 4.56 4.00 9.29
CA PHE A 58 4.90 2.85 10.13
C PHE A 58 4.30 1.55 9.61
N PHE A 59 2.98 1.48 9.41
CA PHE A 59 2.35 0.26 8.94
C PHE A 59 1.00 0.51 8.29
N ILE A 60 0.59 -0.46 7.46
CA ILE A 60 -0.73 -0.56 6.85
C ILE A 60 -1.15 -2.02 6.96
N VAL A 61 -2.35 -2.24 7.47
CA VAL A 61 -3.00 -3.56 7.48
C VAL A 61 -4.30 -3.42 6.71
N ASP A 62 -4.37 -4.02 5.53
CA ASP A 62 -5.59 -4.09 4.72
C ASP A 62 -6.19 -5.50 4.81
N TYR A 63 -7.50 -5.58 5.01
CA TYR A 63 -8.28 -6.81 5.01
C TYR A 63 -9.42 -6.72 4.01
N ASN A 64 -9.43 -7.61 3.03
CA ASN A 64 -10.53 -7.77 2.08
C ASN A 64 -11.49 -8.83 2.62
N VAL A 65 -12.67 -8.41 3.08
CA VAL A 65 -13.63 -9.29 3.78
C VAL A 65 -14.19 -10.38 2.85
N PRO A 66 -14.67 -10.08 1.63
CA PRO A 66 -15.17 -11.12 0.73
C PRO A 66 -14.11 -12.16 0.35
N LYS A 67 -12.88 -11.72 0.09
CA LYS A 67 -11.78 -12.61 -0.31
C LYS A 67 -11.09 -13.29 0.88
N LYS A 68 -11.41 -12.87 2.12
CA LYS A 68 -10.72 -13.27 3.35
C LYS A 68 -9.20 -13.11 3.27
N ASP A 69 -8.77 -12.06 2.56
CA ASP A 69 -7.36 -11.83 2.26
C ASP A 69 -6.80 -10.67 3.09
N PHE A 70 -5.60 -10.85 3.62
CA PHE A 70 -4.89 -9.88 4.45
C PHE A 70 -3.61 -9.45 3.74
N ARG A 71 -3.36 -8.15 3.76
CA ARG A 71 -2.08 -7.57 3.36
C ARG A 71 -1.52 -6.72 4.49
N PHE A 72 -0.31 -7.07 4.91
CA PHE A 72 0.46 -6.32 5.89
C PHE A 72 1.57 -5.59 5.16
N GLN A 73 1.75 -4.31 5.47
CA GLN A 73 2.88 -3.52 5.04
C GLN A 73 3.47 -2.84 6.25
N PHE A 74 4.75 -3.07 6.52
CA PHE A 74 5.51 -2.42 7.57
C PHE A 74 6.60 -1.57 6.92
N MET A 75 6.71 -0.32 7.35
CA MET A 75 7.69 0.65 6.90
C MET A 75 8.56 1.02 8.08
N ASN A 76 9.86 1.02 7.89
CA ASN A 76 10.82 1.44 8.89
C ASN A 76 11.90 2.29 8.23
N SER A 77 12.38 3.31 8.94
CA SER A 77 13.49 4.14 8.48
C SER A 77 14.58 4.13 9.55
N VAL A 78 15.76 3.63 9.19
CA VAL A 78 16.94 3.61 10.05
C VAL A 78 18.03 4.49 9.44
N ARG A 79 18.92 5.03 10.27
CA ARG A 79 20.10 5.76 9.77
C ARG A 79 21.30 4.84 9.74
N VAL A 80 21.97 4.75 8.60
CA VAL A 80 23.23 4.03 8.41
C VAL A 80 24.25 5.05 7.92
N ALA A 81 25.33 5.28 8.68
CA ALA A 81 26.32 6.31 8.39
C ALA A 81 25.69 7.70 8.12
N ASP A 82 24.75 8.11 8.97
CA ASP A 82 23.95 9.35 8.85
C ASP A 82 23.06 9.46 7.60
N LYS A 83 22.96 8.39 6.80
CA LYS A 83 22.09 8.31 5.62
C LYS A 83 20.81 7.52 5.93
N PRO A 84 19.63 7.99 5.49
CA PRO A 84 18.39 7.26 5.73
C PRO A 84 18.30 6.02 4.84
N LEU A 85 18.10 4.88 5.49
CA LEU A 85 17.76 3.59 4.91
C LEU A 85 16.29 3.31 5.20
N ASN A 86 15.47 3.35 4.16
CA ASN A 86 14.05 3.04 4.23
C ASN A 86 13.83 1.57 3.89
N LEU A 87 13.13 0.85 4.74
CA LEU A 87 12.81 -0.55 4.60
C LEU A 87 11.28 -0.70 4.56
N THR A 88 10.79 -1.45 3.59
CA THR A 88 9.38 -1.81 3.48
C THR A 88 9.27 -3.32 3.42
N TYR A 89 8.51 -3.90 4.34
CA TYR A 89 8.11 -5.30 4.31
C TYR A 89 6.64 -5.36 3.88
N ILE A 90 6.31 -6.18 2.89
CA ILE A 90 4.93 -6.40 2.43
C ILE A 90 4.67 -7.90 2.44
N HIS A 91 3.61 -8.34 3.12
CA HIS A 91 3.17 -9.72 3.10
C HIS A 91 1.67 -9.79 2.79
N GLY A 92 1.32 -10.51 1.72
CA GLY A 92 -0.05 -10.80 1.34
C GLY A 92 -0.36 -12.27 1.56
N ARG A 93 -1.45 -12.57 2.27
CA ARG A 93 -1.90 -13.95 2.53
C ARG A 93 -2.47 -14.61 1.27
N GLY A 94 -3.25 -13.88 0.48
CA GLY A 94 -3.97 -14.40 -0.68
C GLY A 94 -3.03 -14.92 -1.75
N ASP A 95 -1.99 -14.15 -2.06
CA ASP A 95 -0.94 -14.55 -3.01
C ASP A 95 0.20 -15.31 -2.31
N ASN A 96 0.11 -15.53 -0.99
CA ASN A 96 1.18 -16.04 -0.11
C ASN A 96 2.56 -15.47 -0.45
N ARG A 97 2.60 -14.16 -0.70
CA ARG A 97 3.76 -13.47 -1.28
C ARG A 97 4.33 -12.50 -0.27
N THR A 98 5.63 -12.58 -0.06
CA THR A 98 6.37 -11.62 0.76
C THR A 98 7.34 -10.84 -0.10
N ILE A 99 7.31 -9.52 0.03
CA ILE A 99 8.17 -8.57 -0.70
C ILE A 99 8.94 -7.77 0.34
N LEU A 100 10.24 -7.68 0.16
CA LEU A 100 11.14 -6.82 0.90
C LEU A 100 11.64 -5.73 -0.03
N GLU A 101 11.48 -4.48 0.37
CA GLU A 101 12.06 -3.35 -0.33
C GLU A 101 13.00 -2.61 0.62
N GLY A 102 14.14 -2.20 0.10
CA GLY A 102 15.12 -1.38 0.82
C GLY A 102 15.58 -0.26 -0.07
N THR A 103 15.62 0.97 0.43
CA THR A 103 16.16 2.12 -0.28
C THR A 103 17.11 2.89 0.61
N LEU A 104 18.39 2.90 0.23
CA LEU A 104 19.43 3.71 0.86
C LEU A 104 19.59 5.00 0.07
N VAL A 105 19.39 6.15 0.72
CA VAL A 105 19.51 7.46 0.07
C VAL A 105 20.82 8.11 0.52
N PHE A 106 21.77 8.28 -0.39
CA PHE A 106 23.04 8.94 -0.09
C PHE A 106 22.90 10.47 -0.15
N ASP A 107 22.18 10.97 -1.16
CA ASP A 107 21.79 12.37 -1.33
C ASP A 107 20.54 12.45 -2.23
N SER A 108 20.07 13.66 -2.54
CA SER A 108 18.86 13.87 -3.36
C SER A 108 18.92 13.26 -4.76
N ALA A 109 20.12 13.02 -5.31
CA ALA A 109 20.34 12.48 -6.65
C ALA A 109 20.83 11.02 -6.64
N ASN A 110 21.44 10.56 -5.54
CA ASN A 110 22.07 9.26 -5.41
C ASN A 110 21.31 8.37 -4.42
N LYS A 111 20.76 7.27 -4.92
CA LYS A 111 20.05 6.27 -4.10
C LYS A 111 20.21 4.87 -4.64
N VAL A 112 20.30 3.89 -3.75
CA VAL A 112 20.21 2.47 -4.08
C VAL A 112 18.86 1.97 -3.62
N SER A 113 18.14 1.25 -4.47
CA SER A 113 16.89 0.59 -4.13
C SER A 113 16.98 -0.89 -4.50
N ALA A 114 16.63 -1.77 -3.57
CA ALA A 114 16.51 -3.20 -3.78
C ALA A 114 15.07 -3.61 -3.50
N ASN A 115 14.50 -4.48 -4.34
CA ASN A 115 13.23 -5.14 -4.13
C ASN A 115 13.44 -6.63 -4.32
N HIS A 116 13.04 -7.43 -3.34
CA HIS A 116 13.17 -8.87 -3.37
C HIS A 116 11.87 -9.54 -2.96
N VAL A 117 11.43 -10.50 -3.75
CA VAL A 117 10.26 -11.32 -3.43
C VAL A 117 10.73 -12.64 -2.83
N LEU A 118 10.56 -12.79 -1.51
CA LEU A 118 11.01 -13.97 -0.77
C LEU A 118 10.35 -15.23 -1.31
N GLY A 119 11.14 -16.33 -1.37
CA GLY A 119 10.67 -17.61 -1.91
C GLY A 119 10.62 -17.65 -3.44
N SER A 120 11.04 -16.58 -4.11
CA SER A 120 11.20 -16.56 -5.57
C SER A 120 12.60 -16.09 -5.95
N GLY A 121 13.08 -16.47 -7.14
CA GLY A 121 14.31 -15.92 -7.71
C GLY A 121 14.20 -14.45 -8.15
N ASN A 122 13.05 -13.79 -7.91
CA ASN A 122 12.80 -12.43 -8.36
C ASN A 122 13.44 -11.42 -7.39
N CYS A 123 14.63 -10.96 -7.74
CA CYS A 123 15.31 -9.84 -7.12
C CYS A 123 15.48 -8.74 -8.16
N LYS A 124 15.05 -7.51 -7.84
CA LYS A 124 15.24 -6.32 -8.66
C LYS A 124 16.15 -5.36 -7.90
N LEU A 125 17.26 -4.98 -8.51
CA LEU A 125 18.20 -4.03 -7.93
C LEU A 125 18.27 -2.81 -8.83
N LYS A 126 17.98 -1.64 -8.28
CA LYS A 126 18.08 -0.36 -8.97
C LYS A 126 19.11 0.51 -8.28
N TYR A 127 20.13 0.93 -9.02
CA TYR A 127 21.13 1.89 -8.54
C TYR A 127 20.98 3.19 -9.32
N THR A 128 20.66 4.28 -8.62
CA THR A 128 20.59 5.62 -9.21
C THR A 128 21.80 6.40 -8.72
N TYR A 129 22.68 6.76 -9.64
CA TYR A 129 23.86 7.54 -9.38
C TYR A 129 24.02 8.63 -10.43
N VAL A 130 24.16 9.86 -9.98
CA VAL A 130 24.37 11.02 -10.84
C VAL A 130 25.78 11.54 -10.57
N HIS A 131 26.71 11.18 -11.45
CA HIS A 131 28.04 11.76 -11.49
C HIS A 131 28.08 12.83 -12.58
N GLY A 132 28.10 14.11 -12.22
CA GLY A 132 28.34 15.22 -13.17
C GLY A 132 27.38 15.40 -14.35
N GLY A 133 26.37 14.55 -14.53
CA GLY A 133 25.40 14.59 -15.63
C GLY A 133 25.03 13.20 -16.16
N LEU A 134 23.76 12.82 -15.97
CA LEU A 134 23.00 11.79 -16.71
C LEU A 134 23.72 10.47 -17.08
N THR A 135 23.75 9.50 -16.16
CA THR A 135 23.75 8.08 -16.54
C THR A 135 23.00 7.25 -15.49
N THR A 136 21.84 6.70 -15.85
CA THR A 136 21.08 5.76 -15.00
C THR A 136 21.40 4.34 -15.47
N PHE A 137 21.83 3.46 -14.58
CA PHE A 137 21.98 2.03 -14.87
C PHE A 137 20.76 1.28 -14.31
N GLU A 138 20.02 0.61 -15.18
CA GLU A 138 18.92 -0.30 -14.82
C GLU A 138 19.35 -1.73 -15.20
N GLN A 139 19.27 -2.67 -14.26
CA GLN A 139 19.48 -4.11 -14.48
C GLN A 139 18.30 -4.90 -13.92
#